data_AF-A0A961CKN3-F1
#
_entry.id   AF-A0A961CKN3-F1
#
_cell.length_a   1.000
_cell.length_b   1.000
_cell.length_c   1.000
_cell.angle_alpha   90.00
_cell.angle_beta   90.00
_cell.angle_gamma   90.00
#
_symmetry.space_group_name_H-M   'P 1'
#
loop_
_entity.id
_entity.type
_entity.pdbx_description
1 polymer ?
#
loop_
_entity_poly.entity_id
_entity_poly.type
_entity_poly.pdbx_seq_one_letter_code
_entity_poly.pdbx_strand_id
1 'polypeptide(L)'
;SHAPGAHFQYASACSAILAGILRDTVGAGADGAAWLRTNLFDPVGMDSATPRFDEAGTWLASSFCFCTARDFARFGQLYLDEG
;
A
#
# COMPACT_ATOMS: atom_id res chain seq x y z
N SER A 1 26.74 4.70 -11.11
CA SER A 1 25.86 3.67 -10.53
C SER A 1 26.43 3.28 -9.17
N HIS A 2 25.57 3.00 -8.18
CA HIS A 2 25.96 2.55 -6.83
C HIS A 2 25.52 1.09 -6.65
N ALA A 3 26.19 0.34 -5.76
CA ALA A 3 25.74 -0.99 -5.37
C ALA A 3 24.39 -0.91 -4.62
N PRO A 4 23.52 -1.94 -4.72
CA PRO A 4 22.27 -2.01 -3.94
C PRO A 4 22.54 -1.86 -2.43
N GLY A 5 21.72 -1.06 -1.75
CA GLY A 5 21.84 -0.80 -0.31
C GLY A 5 22.97 0.17 0.10
N ALA A 6 23.84 0.59 -0.84
CA ALA A 6 24.96 1.47 -0.53
C ALA A 6 24.60 2.97 -0.54
N HIS A 7 23.46 3.35 -1.11
CA HIS A 7 23.02 4.74 -1.20
C HIS A 7 21.49 4.83 -1.17
N PHE A 8 20.95 5.81 -0.44
CA PHE A 8 19.53 6.10 -0.44
C PHE A 8 19.14 6.90 -1.68
N GLN A 9 18.17 6.39 -2.45
CA GLN A 9 17.60 7.12 -3.57
C GLN A 9 16.09 6.98 -3.52
N TYR A 10 15.37 8.10 -3.47
CA TYR A 10 13.92 8.09 -3.57
C TYR A 10 13.51 7.64 -4.98
N ALA A 11 12.77 6.54 -5.07
CA ALA A 11 12.31 5.97 -6.34
C ALA A 11 10.94 5.29 -6.15
N SER A 12 9.90 5.85 -6.77
CA SER A 12 8.55 5.27 -6.78
C SER A 12 8.50 3.87 -7.40
N ALA A 13 9.41 3.58 -8.33
CA ALA A 13 9.55 2.26 -8.95
C ALA A 13 9.82 1.15 -7.92
N CYS A 14 10.51 1.45 -6.80
CA CYS A 14 10.73 0.46 -5.74
C CYS A 14 9.40 0.07 -5.06
N SER A 15 8.51 1.02 -4.80
CA SER A 15 7.15 0.73 -4.29
C SER A 15 6.33 -0.09 -5.30
N ALA A 16 6.48 0.16 -6.61
CA ALA A 16 5.80 -0.62 -7.64
C ALA A 16 6.29 -2.08 -7.70
N ILE A 17 7.60 -2.33 -7.50
CA ILE A 17 8.14 -3.69 -7.39
C ILE A 17 7.53 -4.42 -6.20
N LEU A 18 7.45 -3.77 -5.03
CA LEU A 18 6.81 -4.35 -3.84
C LEU A 18 5.32 -4.64 -4.09
N ALA A 19 4.61 -3.77 -4.79
CA ALA A 19 3.21 -4.01 -5.17
C ALA A 19 3.05 -5.19 -6.14
N GLY A 20 4.01 -5.41 -7.04
CA GLY A 20 4.06 -6.60 -7.89
C GLY A 20 4.22 -7.88 -7.07
N ILE A 21 5.13 -7.89 -6.09
CA ILE A 21 5.30 -9.02 -5.17
C ILE A 21 4.01 -9.27 -4.38
N LEU A 22 3.36 -8.22 -3.87
CA LEU A 22 2.09 -8.33 -3.18
C LEU A 22 1.04 -9.00 -4.08
N ARG A 23 0.85 -8.50 -5.30
CA ARG A 23 -0.08 -9.07 -6.30
C ARG A 23 0.19 -10.55 -6.54
N ASP A 24 1.45 -10.93 -6.73
CA ASP A 24 1.84 -12.31 -7.00
C ASP A 24 1.63 -13.22 -5.77
N THR A 25 1.62 -12.65 -4.56
CA THR A 25 1.46 -13.38 -3.29
C THR A 25 -0.01 -13.52 -2.88
N VAL A 26 -0.82 -12.46 -3.02
CA VAL A 26 -2.19 -12.40 -2.47
C VAL A 26 -3.29 -12.35 -3.53
N GLY A 27 -2.93 -12.18 -4.81
CA GLY A 27 -3.86 -12.06 -5.93
C GLY A 27 -3.97 -10.65 -6.50
N ALA A 28 -4.51 -10.56 -7.71
CA ALA A 28 -4.67 -9.32 -8.46
C ALA A 28 -6.05 -8.69 -8.27
N GLY A 29 -6.14 -7.38 -8.45
CA GLY A 29 -7.40 -6.64 -8.49
C GLY A 29 -8.24 -6.81 -7.23
N ALA A 30 -9.39 -7.48 -7.35
CA ALA A 30 -10.33 -7.66 -6.26
C ALA A 30 -9.75 -8.45 -5.08
N ASP A 31 -8.93 -9.47 -5.35
CA ASP A 31 -8.30 -10.28 -4.30
C ASP A 31 -7.29 -9.46 -3.49
N GLY A 32 -6.43 -8.70 -4.19
CA GLY A 32 -5.50 -7.76 -3.55
C GLY A 32 -6.22 -6.65 -2.79
N ALA A 33 -7.32 -6.11 -3.33
CA ALA A 33 -8.14 -5.11 -2.64
C ALA A 33 -8.80 -5.67 -1.37
N ALA A 34 -9.35 -6.89 -1.43
CA ALA A 34 -9.93 -7.58 -0.28
C ALA A 34 -8.86 -7.91 0.78
N TRP A 35 -7.65 -8.27 0.35
CA TRP A 35 -6.53 -8.48 1.25
C TRP A 35 -6.13 -7.19 1.98
N LEU A 36 -5.95 -6.07 1.26
CA LEU A 36 -5.65 -4.76 1.87
C LEU A 36 -6.75 -4.31 2.84
N ARG A 37 -8.01 -4.53 2.47
CA ARG A 37 -9.16 -4.22 3.32
C ARG A 37 -9.10 -5.00 4.64
N THR A 38 -8.97 -6.33 4.55
CA THR A 38 -8.97 -7.22 5.72
C THR A 38 -7.74 -7.05 6.61
N ASN A 39 -6.56 -6.83 6.02
CA ASN A 39 -5.29 -6.90 6.75
C ASN A 39 -4.71 -5.54 7.13
N LEU A 40 -5.24 -4.44 6.57
CA LEU A 40 -4.77 -3.10 6.88
C LEU A 40 -5.90 -2.13 7.22
N PHE A 41 -6.86 -1.94 6.31
CA PHE A 41 -7.83 -0.85 6.48
C PHE A 41 -8.86 -1.11 7.57
N ASP A 42 -9.49 -2.29 7.60
CA ASP A 42 -10.51 -2.61 8.61
C ASP A 42 -9.93 -2.70 10.03
N PRO A 43 -8.76 -3.33 10.26
CA PRO A 43 -8.14 -3.37 11.58
C PRO A 43 -7.86 -2.01 12.20
N VAL A 44 -7.55 -0.99 11.37
CA VAL A 44 -7.31 0.38 11.84
C VAL A 44 -8.49 1.33 11.61
N GLY A 45 -9.65 0.79 11.22
CA GLY A 45 -10.89 1.54 11.04
C GLY A 45 -10.86 2.58 9.91
N MET A 46 -10.08 2.33 8.85
CA MET A 46 -10.00 3.19 7.66
C MET A 46 -11.09 2.85 6.63
N ASP A 47 -12.33 3.21 6.95
CA ASP A 47 -13.50 2.80 6.14
C ASP A 47 -13.50 3.38 4.71
N SER A 48 -12.96 4.59 4.52
CA SER A 48 -12.99 5.33 3.25
C SER A 48 -11.81 5.05 2.32
N ALA A 49 -10.91 4.13 2.69
CA ALA A 49 -9.72 3.82 1.89
C ALA A 49 -10.07 3.21 0.51
N THR A 50 -9.54 3.83 -0.55
CA THR A 50 -9.75 3.44 -1.95
C THR A 50 -8.41 3.29 -2.68
N PRO A 51 -7.70 2.15 -2.50
CA PRO A 51 -6.52 1.85 -3.30
C PRO A 51 -6.88 1.69 -4.78
N ARG A 52 -6.06 2.22 -5.68
CA ARG A 52 -6.24 2.09 -7.13
C ARG A 52 -5.32 1.05 -7.71
N PHE A 53 -5.81 0.34 -8.70
CA PHE A 53 -5.09 -0.72 -9.40
C PHE A 53 -4.95 -0.39 -10.87
N ASP A 54 -3.87 -0.86 -11.49
CA ASP A 54 -3.71 -0.82 -12.94
C ASP A 54 -4.57 -1.89 -13.64
N GLU A 55 -4.51 -1.93 -14.98
CA GLU A 55 -5.26 -2.91 -15.79
C GLU A 55 -4.85 -4.37 -15.53
N ALA A 56 -3.63 -4.60 -15.03
CA ALA A 56 -3.15 -5.91 -14.62
C ALA A 56 -3.56 -6.27 -13.18
N GLY A 57 -4.32 -5.40 -12.50
CA GLY A 57 -4.74 -5.59 -11.13
C GLY A 57 -3.60 -5.44 -10.11
N THR A 58 -2.54 -4.72 -10.45
CA THR A 58 -1.44 -4.38 -9.52
C THR A 58 -1.76 -3.09 -8.79
N TRP A 59 -1.55 -3.05 -7.48
CA TRP A 59 -1.79 -1.84 -6.69
C TRP A 59 -0.83 -0.71 -7.09
N LEU A 60 -1.36 0.48 -7.34
CA LEU A 60 -0.59 1.71 -7.61
C LEU A 60 -0.07 2.34 -6.30
N ALA A 61 0.74 1.55 -5.58
CA ALA A 61 1.09 1.76 -4.18
C ALA A 61 1.86 3.06 -3.86
N SER A 62 2.52 3.67 -4.84
CA SER A 62 3.34 4.86 -4.59
C SER A 62 2.52 6.13 -4.36
N SER A 63 1.27 6.20 -4.84
CA SER A 63 0.54 7.48 -4.86
C SER A 63 -0.98 7.41 -4.91
N PHE A 64 -1.59 6.25 -5.21
CA PHE A 64 -3.03 6.18 -5.49
C PHE A 64 -3.80 5.35 -4.46
N CYS A 65 -3.78 5.82 -3.21
CA CYS A 65 -4.71 5.39 -2.17
C CYS A 65 -5.36 6.63 -1.56
N PHE A 66 -6.67 6.80 -1.78
CA PHE A 66 -7.41 7.96 -1.29
C PHE A 66 -8.25 7.57 -0.07
N CYS A 67 -8.32 8.46 0.92
CA CYS A 67 -9.21 8.33 2.07
C CYS A 67 -9.43 9.72 2.70
N THR A 68 -10.32 9.82 3.68
CA THR A 68 -10.50 11.05 4.46
C THR A 68 -9.26 11.36 5.30
N ALA A 69 -9.10 12.62 5.70
CA ALA A 69 -8.03 13.01 6.62
C ALA A 69 -8.08 12.25 7.97
N ARG A 70 -9.27 11.87 8.43
CA ARG A 70 -9.45 11.08 9.66
C ARG A 70 -8.90 9.66 9.50
N ASP A 71 -9.08 9.05 8.33
CA ASP A 71 -8.54 7.72 8.07
C ASP A 71 -7.01 7.75 7.92
N PHE A 72 -6.45 8.81 7.32
CA PHE A 72 -5.00 9.01 7.38
C PHE A 72 -4.50 9.20 8.81
N ALA A 73 -5.24 9.90 9.68
CA ALA A 73 -4.86 10.03 11.08
C ALA A 73 -4.90 8.69 11.83
N ARG A 74 -5.84 7.80 11.51
CA ARG A 74 -5.89 6.42 12.05
C ARG A 74 -4.67 5.59 11.62
N PHE A 75 -4.26 5.70 10.36
CA PHE A 75 -2.99 5.10 9.90
C PHE A 75 -1.78 5.69 10.62
N GLY A 76 -1.77 6.99 10.93
CA GLY A 76 -0.72 7.58 11.76
C GLY A 76 -0.73 7.05 13.20
N GLN A 77 -1.93 6.86 13.76
CA GLN A 77 -2.12 6.33 15.11
C GLN A 77 -1.60 4.89 15.24
N LEU A 78 -1.80 4.05 14.21
CA LEU A 78 -1.22 2.71 14.11
C LEU A 78 0.27 2.73 14.49
N TYR A 79 1.08 3.55 13.81
CA TYR A 79 2.52 3.66 14.11
C TYR A 79 2.85 4.29 15.47
N LEU A 80 1.99 5.15 16.01
CA LEU A 80 2.18 5.71 17.36
C LEU A 80 1.96 4.66 18.45
N ASP A 81 1.10 3.69 18.19
CA ASP A 81 0.78 2.58 19.08
C ASP A 81 1.72 1.37 18.90
N GLU A 82 2.84 1.56 18.20
CA GLU A 82 3.83 0.52 17.90
C GLU A 82 3.26 -0.67 17.10
N GLY A 83 2.18 -0.43 16.33
CA GLY A 83 1.64 -1.34 15.32
C GLY A 83 1.94 -0.84 13.91
#